data_AF-A0A7V6JUR2-F1
#
_entry.id   AF-A0A7V6JUR2-F1
#
_cell.length_a   1.000
_cell.length_b   1.000
_cell.length_c   1.000
_cell.angle_alpha   90.00
_cell.angle_beta   90.00
_cell.angle_gamma   90.00
#
_symmetry.space_group_name_H-M   'P 1'
#
loop_
_entity.id
_entity.type
_entity.pdbx_description
1 polymer ?
#
loop_
_entity_poly.entity_id
_entity_poly.type
_entity_poly.pdbx_seq_one_letter_code
_entity_poly.pdbx_strand_id
1 'polypeptide(L)'
;MEWNLFIIPVTNILVELIKKTKVASTNWLPWIAVVIGGVLGAIYAAVFKVDYFVYIVEGLIYGASAAGIYDATKSSYVMIKNGKE
;
A
#
# COMPACT_ATOMS: atom_id res chain seq x y z
N MET A 1 -13.16 3.06 -14.21
CA MET A 1 -12.64 3.80 -13.05
C MET A 1 -11.23 3.27 -12.82
N GLU A 2 -10.19 4.11 -12.92
CA GLU A 2 -8.81 3.64 -12.72
C GLU A 2 -8.65 3.22 -11.24
N TRP A 3 -8.70 1.91 -11.03
CA TRP A 3 -8.90 1.28 -9.72
C TRP A 3 -7.69 1.45 -8.78
N ASN A 4 -6.56 1.94 -9.31
CA ASN A 4 -5.39 2.39 -8.55
C ASN A 4 -5.76 3.34 -7.39
N LEU A 5 -6.88 4.07 -7.52
CA LEU A 5 -7.42 4.96 -6.50
C LEU A 5 -7.96 4.28 -5.23
N PHE A 6 -8.18 2.96 -5.20
CA PHE A 6 -8.76 2.30 -4.02
C PHE A 6 -7.78 1.36 -3.30
N ILE A 7 -6.81 0.75 -4.00
CA ILE A 7 -5.81 -0.10 -3.35
C ILE A 7 -4.90 0.71 -2.41
N ILE A 8 -4.59 1.95 -2.79
CA ILE A 8 -3.75 2.87 -2.00
C ILE A 8 -4.40 3.25 -0.67
N PRO A 9 -5.65 3.80 -0.62
CA PRO A 9 -6.29 4.13 0.64
C PRO A 9 -6.57 2.91 1.51
N VAL A 10 -6.93 1.76 0.93
CA VAL A 10 -7.16 0.53 1.71
C VAL A 10 -5.88 0.02 2.36
N THR A 11 -4.77 0.01 1.63
CA THR A 11 -3.48 -0.41 2.17
C THR A 11 -3.03 0.52 3.30
N ASN A 12 -3.21 1.84 3.13
CA ASN A 12 -2.93 2.81 4.19
C ASN A 12 -3.81 2.59 5.43
N ILE A 13 -5.12 2.42 5.27
CA ILE A 13 -6.06 2.20 6.40
C ILE A 13 -5.66 0.95 7.18
N LEU A 14 -5.36 -0.16 6.50
CA LEU A 14 -5.00 -1.42 7.17
C LEU A 14 -3.68 -1.32 7.92
N VAL A 15 -2.67 -0.67 7.34
CA VAL A 15 -1.37 -0.49 8.00
C VAL A 15 -1.48 0.49 9.18
N GLU A 16 -2.31 1.52 9.05
CA GLU A 16 -2.54 2.48 10.12
C GLU A 16 -3.34 1.89 11.29
N LEU A 17 -4.26 0.96 11.01
CA LEU A 17 -4.92 0.15 12.05
C LEU A 17 -3.90 -0.71 12.81
N ILE A 18 -2.96 -1.36 12.12
CA ILE A 18 -1.91 -2.17 12.76
C ILE A 18 -0.97 -1.31 13.61
N LYS A 19 -0.63 -0.10 13.14
CA LYS A 19 0.11 0.88 13.93
C LYS A 19 -0.63 1.25 15.21
N LYS A 20 -1.94 1.47 15.14
CA LYS A 20 -2.77 1.87 16.30
C LYS A 20 -3.01 0.74 17.30
N THR A 21 -3.02 -0.51 16.87
CA THR A 21 -3.24 -1.64 17.79
C THR A 21 -2.02 -1.99 18.65
N LYS A 22 -0.83 -1.37 18.43
CA LYS A 22 0.45 -1.69 19.11
C LYS A 22 0.83 -3.19 19.07
N VAL A 23 0.22 -3.96 18.18
CA VAL A 23 0.39 -5.43 18.08
C VAL A 23 1.77 -5.80 17.53
N ALA A 24 2.39 -4.91 16.75
CA ALA A 24 3.70 -5.15 16.17
C ALA A 24 4.77 -4.30 16.86
N SER A 25 5.86 -4.94 17.29
CA SER A 25 7.13 -4.25 17.56
C SER A 25 7.49 -3.40 16.33
N THR A 26 8.02 -2.19 16.57
CA THR A 26 8.43 -1.23 15.53
C THR A 26 9.31 -1.87 14.45
N ASN A 27 10.06 -2.92 14.80
CA ASN A 27 10.97 -3.62 13.89
C ASN A 27 10.27 -4.59 12.91
N TRP A 28 9.07 -5.07 13.24
CA TRP A 28 8.31 -6.05 12.45
C TRP A 28 7.21 -5.44 11.58
N LEU A 29 6.76 -4.24 11.96
CA LEU A 29 5.74 -3.49 11.23
C LEU A 29 6.03 -3.33 9.73
N PRO A 30 7.28 -3.08 9.27
CA PRO A 30 7.62 -3.00 7.85
C PRO A 30 7.30 -4.29 7.08
N TRP A 31 7.70 -5.43 7.66
CA TRP A 31 7.49 -6.75 7.05
C TRP A 31 6.01 -7.11 6.99
N ILE A 32 5.28 -6.84 8.07
CA ILE A 32 3.83 -7.11 8.15
C ILE A 32 3.08 -6.29 7.10
N ALA A 33 3.41 -4.99 6.96
CA ALA A 33 2.76 -4.11 5.99
C ALA A 33 3.01 -4.56 4.54
N VAL A 34 4.25 -4.95 4.21
CA VAL A 34 4.62 -5.48 2.88
C VAL A 34 3.86 -6.76 2.60
N VAL A 35 3.84 -7.72 3.52
CA VAL A 35 3.13 -9.00 3.35
C VAL A 35 1.63 -8.76 3.15
N ILE A 36 1.02 -7.87 3.93
CA ILE A 36 -0.40 -7.53 3.78
C ILE A 36 -0.66 -6.90 2.40
N GLY A 37 0.17 -5.95 1.98
CA GLY A 37 0.05 -5.33 0.67
C GLY A 37 0.14 -6.37 -0.47
N GLY A 38 1.12 -7.27 -0.41
CA GLY A 38 1.28 -8.34 -1.40
C GLY A 38 0.10 -9.33 -1.42
N VAL A 39 -0.42 -9.71 -0.25
CA VAL A 39 -1.62 -10.58 -0.15
C VAL A 39 -2.85 -9.90 -0.75
N LEU A 40 -3.05 -8.62 -0.47
CA LEU A 40 -4.15 -7.85 -1.06
C LEU A 40 -4.01 -7.73 -2.58
N GLY A 41 -2.78 -7.51 -3.07
CA GLY A 41 -2.46 -7.52 -4.50
C GLY A 41 -2.77 -8.86 -5.17
N ALA A 42 -2.44 -9.98 -4.52
CA ALA A 42 -2.75 -11.32 -5.00
C ALA A 42 -4.26 -11.59 -5.03
N ILE A 43 -4.98 -11.22 -3.97
CA ILE A 43 -6.44 -11.35 -3.88
C ILE A 43 -7.09 -10.53 -4.99
N TYR A 44 -6.60 -9.30 -5.22
CA TYR A 44 -7.07 -8.45 -6.30
C TYR A 44 -6.88 -9.12 -7.67
N ALA A 45 -5.68 -9.62 -7.95
CA ALA A 45 -5.40 -10.29 -9.21
C ALA A 45 -6.33 -11.49 -9.45
N ALA A 46 -6.62 -12.27 -8.40
CA ALA A 46 -7.53 -13.40 -8.48
C ALA A 46 -8.99 -12.99 -8.74
N VAL A 47 -9.50 -11.97 -8.04
CA VAL A 47 -10.89 -11.52 -8.17
C VAL A 47 -11.14 -10.91 -9.55
N PHE A 48 -10.20 -10.11 -10.05
CA PHE A 48 -10.36 -9.37 -11.30
C PHE A 48 -9.77 -10.10 -12.52
N LYS A 49 -9.16 -11.28 -12.32
CA LYS A 49 -8.51 -12.08 -13.37
C LYS A 49 -7.48 -11.27 -14.17
N VAL A 50 -6.67 -10.50 -13.46
CA VAL A 50 -5.59 -9.66 -14.02
C VAL A 50 -4.22 -10.26 -13.68
N ASP A 51 -3.15 -9.61 -14.15
CA ASP A 51 -1.78 -10.12 -13.98
C ASP A 51 -1.35 -10.17 -12.51
N TYR A 52 -1.12 -11.38 -12.00
CA TYR A 52 -0.72 -11.58 -10.60
C TYR A 52 0.60 -10.91 -10.26
N PHE A 53 1.58 -10.97 -11.16
CA PHE A 53 2.91 -10.46 -10.88
C PHE A 53 2.86 -8.95 -10.68
N VAL A 54 2.20 -8.23 -11.59
CA VAL A 54 2.06 -6.77 -11.53
C VAL A 54 1.41 -6.35 -10.22
N TYR A 55 0.23 -6.89 -9.90
CA TYR A 55 -0.54 -6.43 -8.75
C TYR A 55 0.00 -6.90 -7.40
N ILE A 56 0.68 -8.05 -7.34
CA ILE A 56 1.42 -8.46 -6.14
C ILE A 56 2.57 -7.49 -5.88
N VAL A 57 3.36 -7.16 -6.92
CA VAL A 57 4.49 -6.23 -6.79
C VAL A 57 4.00 -4.83 -6.39
N GLU A 58 2.94 -4.33 -7.01
CA GLU A 58 2.31 -3.06 -6.61
C GLU A 58 1.85 -3.10 -5.14
N GLY A 59 1.17 -4.18 -4.73
CA GLY A 59 0.73 -4.38 -3.36
C GLY A 59 1.89 -4.36 -2.36
N LEU A 60 2.99 -5.04 -2.65
CA LEU A 60 4.21 -5.03 -1.81
C LEU A 60 4.78 -3.61 -1.67
N ILE A 61 4.85 -2.86 -2.77
CA ILE A 61 5.34 -1.47 -2.79
C ILE A 61 4.42 -0.55 -1.98
N TYR A 62 3.09 -0.69 -2.13
CA TYR A 62 2.14 0.08 -1.34
C TYR A 62 2.22 -0.25 0.15
N GLY A 63 2.37 -1.53 0.51
CA GLY A 63 2.61 -1.96 1.89
C GLY A 63 3.87 -1.33 2.48
N ALA A 64 4.98 -1.30 1.72
CA ALA A 64 6.22 -0.65 2.13
C ALA A 64 6.04 0.87 2.35
N SER A 65 5.30 1.53 1.46
CA SER A 65 5.02 2.97 1.59
C SER A 65 4.16 3.29 2.81
N ALA A 66 3.14 2.47 3.10
CA ALA A 66 2.25 2.67 4.25
C ALA A 66 2.98 2.42 5.59
N ALA A 67 3.97 1.53 5.62
CA ALA A 67 4.87 1.36 6.76
C ALA A 67 5.81 2.57 6.97
N GLY A 68 5.99 3.43 5.95
CA GLY A 68 6.92 4.55 5.98
C GLY A 68 8.36 4.16 5.62
N ILE A 69 8.56 2.99 5.01
CA ILE A 69 9.88 2.55 4.50
C ILE A 69 10.28 3.39 3.28
N TYR A 70 9.29 3.82 2.50
CA TYR A 70 9.49 4.67 1.33
C TYR A 70 8.41 5.76 1.30
N ASP A 71 8.81 7.02 1.21
CA ASP A 71 7.90 8.18 1.30
C ASP A 71 7.26 8.48 -0.07
N ALA A 72 6.57 7.49 -0.64
CA ALA A 72 5.77 7.68 -1.86
C ALA A 72 4.68 8.75 -1.66
N THR A 73 4.19 8.91 -0.43
CA THR A 73 3.19 9.90 -0.04
C THR A 73 3.69 11.33 -0.21
N LYS A 74 4.97 11.62 0.09
CA LYS A 74 5.57 12.94 -0.20
C LYS A 74 5.58 13.22 -1.69
N SER A 75 5.93 12.23 -2.51
CA SER A 75 5.97 12.39 -3.97
C SER A 75 4.57 12.64 -4.55
N SER A 76 3.55 11.91 -4.09
CA SER A 76 2.16 12.11 -4.52
C SER A 76 1.57 13.43 -4.02
N TYR A 77 1.89 13.86 -2.79
CA TYR A 77 1.46 15.15 -2.26
C TYR A 77 2.08 16.33 -3.00
N VAL A 78 3.38 16.24 -3.31
CA VAL A 78 4.08 17.25 -4.13
C VAL A 78 3.53 17.29 -5.56
N MET A 79 3.22 16.14 -6.16
CA MET A 79 2.60 16.07 -7.49
C MET A 79 1.19 16.69 -7.51
N ILE A 80 0.35 16.41 -6.51
CA ILE A 80 -1.00 17.00 -6.38
C ILE A 80 -0.94 18.51 -6.13
N LYS A 81 0.05 18.97 -5.36
CA LYS A 81 0.25 20.39 -5.09
C LYS A 81 0.74 21.14 -6.34
N ASN A 82 1.68 20.56 -7.08
CA ASN A 82 2.28 21.20 -8.25
C ASN A 82 1.45 21.04 -9.54
N GLY A 83 0.52 20.07 -9.61
CA GLY A 83 -0.41 19.93 -10.73
C GLY A 83 -1.63 20.85 -10.67
N LYS A 84 -1.68 21.77 -9.70
CA LYS A 84 -2.75 22.78 -9.53
C LYS A 84 -2.30 24.21 -9.85
N GLU A 85 -1.10 24.38 -10.43
CA GLU A 85 -0.60 25.67 -10.94
C GLU A 85 -0.77 25.77 -12.46
#